data_AF-A0A0F9JGY5-F1
#
_entry.id   AF-A0A0F9JGY5-F1
#
_cell.length_a   1.000
_cell.length_b   1.000
_cell.length_c   1.000
_cell.angle_alpha   90.00
_cell.angle_beta   90.00
_cell.angle_gamma   90.00
#
_symmetry.space_group_name_H-M   'P 1'
#
loop_
_entity.id
_entity.type
_entity.pdbx_description
1 polymer ?
#
loop_
_entity_poly.entity_id
_entity_poly.type
_entity_poly.pdbx_seq_one_letter_code
_entity_poly.pdbx_strand_id
1 'polypeptide(L)'
;MKVIAINSSPKMDKGNTALILNPFLEGMKNAGAEVELFYTKKLNINPCQGEYSCSLKTPGICFQKDDMQILYPKLHKADIWVIATPLFVSNMTGPMKTVVDRILIPI
;
A
#
# COMPACT_ATOMS: atom_id res chain seq x y z
N MET A 1 11.25 -12.73 6.66
CA MET A 1 9.97 -12.00 6.85
C MET A 1 9.85 -10.99 5.74
N LYS A 2 8.74 -10.98 5.01
CA LYS A 2 8.47 -10.07 3.89
C LYS A 2 7.62 -8.90 4.37
N VAL A 3 8.09 -7.69 4.14
CA VAL A 3 7.44 -6.45 4.57
C VAL A 3 7.18 -5.59 3.35
N ILE A 4 5.93 -5.19 3.18
CA ILE A 4 5.54 -4.20 2.16
C ILE A 4 5.18 -2.90 2.87
N ALA A 5 5.97 -1.86 2.62
CA ALA A 5 5.71 -0.52 3.10
C ALA A 5 5.12 0.35 1.99
N ILE A 6 4.11 1.15 2.32
CA ILE A 6 3.50 2.11 1.40
C ILE A 6 3.50 3.48 2.07
N ASN A 7 4.20 4.44 1.47
CA ASN A 7 4.28 5.82 1.92
C ASN A 7 3.39 6.71 1.03
N SER A 8 2.40 7.37 1.63
CA SER A 8 1.50 8.27 0.91
C SER A 8 1.80 9.76 1.09
N SER A 9 2.95 10.10 1.67
CA SER A 9 3.38 11.49 1.77
C SER A 9 3.60 12.12 0.38
N PRO A 10 2.99 13.28 0.06
CA PRO A 10 3.22 13.97 -1.21
C PRO A 10 4.69 14.38 -1.44
N LYS A 11 5.46 14.51 -0.35
CA LYS A 11 6.89 14.85 -0.37
C LYS A 11 7.80 13.62 -0.41
N MET A 12 7.25 12.40 -0.37
CA MET A 12 8.00 11.13 -0.42
C MET A 12 9.15 11.14 0.61
N ASP A 13 10.39 10.88 0.18
CA ASP A 13 11.59 10.86 1.04
C ASP A 13 11.92 12.19 1.71
N LYS A 14 11.44 13.30 1.14
CA LYS A 14 11.61 14.64 1.71
C LYS A 14 10.48 15.01 2.67
N GLY A 15 9.55 14.10 2.96
CA GLY A 15 8.41 14.34 3.84
C GLY A 15 8.66 13.93 5.29
N ASN A 16 7.96 14.55 6.23
CA ASN A 16 8.08 14.23 7.65
C ASN A 16 7.70 12.78 7.97
N THR A 17 6.78 12.19 7.19
CA THR A 17 6.44 10.76 7.30
C THR A 17 7.67 9.86 7.07
N ALA A 18 8.57 10.23 6.15
CA ALA A 18 9.80 9.48 5.89
C ALA A 18 10.81 9.57 7.04
N LEU A 19 10.79 10.65 7.82
CA LEU A 19 11.68 10.81 8.99
C LEU A 19 11.43 9.72 10.05
N ILE A 20 10.19 9.24 10.17
CA ILE A 20 9.82 8.15 11.10
C ILE A 20 9.91 6.80 10.38
N LEU A 21 9.42 6.72 9.14
CA LEU A 21 9.38 5.48 8.39
C LEU A 21 10.79 4.92 8.13
N ASN A 22 11.75 5.75 7.74
CA ASN A 22 13.06 5.26 7.31
C ASN A 22 13.81 4.54 8.43
N PRO A 23 13.97 5.12 9.64
CA PRO A 23 14.59 4.39 10.77
C PRO A 23 13.83 3.12 11.16
N PHE A 24 12.50 3.13 11.09
CA PHE A 24 11.68 1.96 11.37
C PHE A 24 11.95 0.81 10.38
N LEU A 25 11.97 1.11 9.07
CA LEU A 25 12.28 0.13 8.04
C LEU A 25 13.74 -0.34 8.09
N GLU A 26 14.69 0.53 8.42
CA GLU A 26 16.08 0.15 8.64
C GLU A 26 16.23 -0.82 9.83
N GLY A 27 15.52 -0.58 10.94
CA GLY A 27 15.44 -1.52 12.05
C GLY A 27 14.93 -2.90 11.63
N MET A 28 13.87 -2.95 10.81
CA MET A 28 13.35 -4.21 10.26
C MET A 28 14.36 -4.92 9.36
N LYS A 29 15.04 -4.20 8.46
CA LYS A 29 16.09 -4.78 7.60
C LYS A 29 17.24 -5.34 8.43
N ASN A 30 17.69 -4.61 9.46
CA ASN A 30 18.75 -5.05 10.38
C ASN A 30 18.37 -6.32 11.15
N ALA A 31 17.07 -6.54 11.39
CA ALA A 31 16.54 -7.76 11.98
C ALA A 31 16.35 -8.91 10.95
N GLY A 32 16.75 -8.73 9.70
CA GLY A 32 16.66 -9.74 8.64
C GLY A 32 15.35 -9.75 7.84
N ALA A 33 14.55 -8.69 7.90
CA ALA A 33 13.35 -8.57 7.07
C ALA A 33 13.68 -8.11 5.63
N GLU A 34 13.00 -8.69 4.65
CA GLU A 34 12.98 -8.23 3.26
C GLU A 34 11.94 -7.12 3.14
N VAL A 35 12.39 -5.87 3.01
CA VAL A 35 11.51 -4.70 2.96
C VAL A 35 11.45 -4.13 1.54
N GLU A 36 10.24 -4.01 0.98
CA GLU A 36 9.99 -3.22 -0.22
C GLU A 36 9.15 -1.97 0.10
N LEU A 37 9.53 -0.81 -0.42
CA LEU A 37 8.87 0.47 -0.17
C LEU A 37 8.26 1.06 -1.46
N PHE A 38 6.95 1.31 -1.42
CA PHE A 38 6.18 1.95 -2.48
C PHE A 38 5.74 3.35 -2.07
N TYR A 39 5.54 4.22 -3.05
CA TYR A 39 4.99 5.56 -2.84
C TYR A 39 3.72 5.70 -3.65
N THR A 40 2.61 6.08 -3.02
CA THR A 40 1.34 6.26 -3.75
C THR A 40 1.46 7.33 -4.84
N LYS A 41 2.35 8.33 -4.67
CA LYS A 41 2.64 9.36 -5.68
C LYS A 41 3.25 8.81 -6.97
N LYS A 42 3.88 7.63 -6.93
CA LYS A 42 4.50 6.98 -8.08
C LYS A 42 3.60 5.90 -8.70
N LEU A 43 2.42 5.67 -8.13
CA LEU A 43 1.48 4.65 -8.58
C LEU A 43 0.27 5.33 -9.20
N ASN A 44 -0.12 4.87 -10.38
CA ASN A 44 -1.36 5.24 -11.02
C ASN A 44 -2.44 4.23 -10.62
N ILE A 45 -3.26 4.58 -9.63
CA ILE A 45 -4.30 3.70 -9.08
C ILE A 45 -5.63 4.45 -9.09
N ASN A 46 -6.60 3.87 -9.79
CA ASN A 46 -7.96 4.39 -9.83
C ASN A 46 -8.71 4.05 -8.53
N PRO A 47 -9.66 4.91 -8.08
CA PRO A 47 -10.52 4.60 -6.95
C PRO A 47 -11.34 3.32 -7.17
N CYS A 48 -11.72 2.66 -6.08
CA CYS A 48 -12.62 1.53 -6.16
C CYS A 48 -13.97 1.97 -6.75
N GLN A 49 -14.49 1.24 -7.75
CA GLN A 49 -15.79 1.53 -8.37
C GLN A 49 -16.97 0.81 -7.69
N GLY A 50 -16.72 0.00 -6.66
CA GLY A 50 -17.78 -0.68 -5.90
C GLY A 50 -18.66 -1.64 -6.72
N GLU A 51 -18.12 -2.25 -7.78
CA GLU A 51 -18.88 -3.21 -8.61
C GLU A 51 -18.92 -4.63 -8.02
N TYR A 52 -18.02 -4.95 -7.08
CA TYR A 52 -17.97 -6.21 -6.34
C TYR A 52 -17.74 -7.50 -7.17
N SER A 53 -17.39 -7.44 -8.46
CA SER A 53 -16.97 -8.63 -9.24
C SER A 53 -15.82 -9.36 -8.58
N CYS A 54 -14.87 -8.64 -7.99
CA CYS A 54 -13.73 -9.21 -7.27
C CYS A 54 -14.12 -10.07 -6.06
N SER A 55 -15.36 -10.00 -5.59
CA SER A 55 -15.90 -10.86 -4.53
C SER A 55 -16.93 -11.85 -5.06
N LEU A 56 -17.75 -11.46 -6.05
CA LEU A 56 -18.92 -12.23 -6.48
C LEU A 56 -18.72 -13.07 -7.75
N LYS A 57 -17.84 -12.65 -8.66
CA LYS A 57 -17.66 -13.26 -9.99
C LYS A 57 -16.25 -13.82 -10.20
N THR A 58 -15.25 -13.06 -9.79
CA THR A 58 -13.83 -13.38 -9.93
C THR A 58 -13.13 -13.16 -8.58
N PRO A 59 -13.33 -14.08 -7.60
CA PRO A 59 -12.79 -13.94 -6.26
C PRO A 59 -11.29 -13.59 -6.26
N GLY A 60 -10.93 -12.50 -5.59
CA GLY A 60 -9.54 -12.04 -5.48
C GLY A 60 -8.98 -11.33 -6.72
N ILE A 61 -9.78 -11.11 -7.77
CA ILE A 61 -9.33 -10.47 -9.02
C ILE A 61 -10.18 -9.23 -9.31
N CYS A 62 -9.55 -8.05 -9.32
CA CYS A 62 -10.18 -6.79 -9.73
C CYS A 62 -10.21 -6.65 -11.25
N PHE A 63 -11.33 -6.17 -11.82
CA PHE A 63 -11.43 -5.87 -13.26
C PHE A 63 -10.61 -4.65 -13.69
N GLN A 64 -10.36 -3.71 -12.78
CA GLN A 64 -9.56 -2.51 -13.05
C GLN A 64 -8.10 -2.90 -13.25
N LYS A 65 -7.51 -2.53 -14.39
CA LYS A 65 -6.10 -2.81 -14.74
C LYS A 65 -5.23 -1.57 -14.57
N ASP A 66 -4.51 -1.48 -13.47
CA ASP A 66 -3.60 -0.37 -13.15
C ASP A 66 -2.46 -0.81 -12.20
N ASP A 67 -1.88 0.09 -11.41
CA ASP A 67 -0.70 -0.28 -10.62
C ASP A 67 -1.02 -1.15 -9.39
N MET A 68 -2.30 -1.40 -9.09
CA MET A 68 -2.66 -2.40 -8.07
C MET A 68 -2.21 -3.81 -8.47
N GLN A 69 -2.08 -4.10 -9.76
CA GLN A 69 -1.58 -5.38 -10.28
C GLN A 69 -0.15 -5.67 -9.82
N ILE A 70 0.64 -4.63 -9.58
CA ILE A 70 1.99 -4.74 -9.01
C ILE A 70 1.91 -5.04 -7.51
N LEU A 71 0.97 -4.39 -6.81
CA LEU A 71 0.81 -4.50 -5.36
C LEU A 71 0.16 -5.80 -4.91
N TYR A 72 -0.89 -6.29 -5.59
CA TYR A 72 -1.62 -7.50 -5.20
C TYR A 72 -0.74 -8.70 -4.87
N PRO A 73 0.16 -9.17 -5.76
CA PRO A 73 0.99 -10.34 -5.46
C PRO A 73 2.01 -10.08 -4.34
N LYS A 74 2.41 -8.83 -4.12
CA LYS A 74 3.36 -8.44 -3.08
C LYS A 74 2.67 -8.39 -1.72
N LEU A 75 1.51 -7.74 -1.64
CA LEU A 75 0.69 -7.64 -0.44
C LEU A 75 0.25 -9.04 0.03
N HIS A 76 -0.19 -9.90 -0.88
CA HIS A 76 -0.59 -11.28 -0.55
C HIS A 76 0.57 -12.13 0.01
N LYS A 77 1.80 -11.89 -0.44
CA LYS A 77 2.99 -12.64 0.00
C LYS A 77 3.69 -12.02 1.20
N ALA A 78 3.23 -10.86 1.66
CA ALA A 78 3.86 -10.14 2.75
C ALA A 78 3.36 -10.67 4.09
N ASP A 79 4.28 -10.78 5.05
CA ASP A 79 3.96 -11.10 6.44
C ASP A 79 3.48 -9.84 7.19
N ILE A 80 3.98 -8.67 6.79
CA ILE A 80 3.66 -7.37 7.42
C ILE A 80 3.40 -6.32 6.35
N TRP A 81 2.36 -5.52 6.55
CA TRP A 81 2.12 -4.28 5.82
C TRP A 81 2.41 -3.07 6.70
N VAL A 82 3.18 -2.12 6.17
CA VAL A 82 3.48 -0.85 6.85
C VAL A 82 2.81 0.28 6.08
N ILE A 83 1.74 0.84 6.65
CA ILE A 83 0.97 1.94 6.05
C ILE A 83 1.47 3.26 6.64
N ALA A 84 2.31 3.97 5.88
CA ALA A 84 2.86 5.25 6.26
C ALA A 84 2.10 6.39 5.58
N THR A 85 1.27 7.11 6.34
CA THR A 85 0.46 8.22 5.83
C THR A 85 0.60 9.44 6.73
N PRO A 86 0.76 10.66 6.18
CA PRO A 86 0.48 11.86 6.96
C PRO A 86 -1.02 11.94 7.27
N LEU A 87 -1.37 12.69 8.31
CA LEU A 87 -2.74 12.87 8.77
C LEU A 87 -3.37 14.07 8.06
N PHE A 88 -4.27 13.81 7.11
CA PHE A 88 -4.99 14.82 6.34
C PHE A 88 -6.46 14.77 6.75
N VAL A 89 -6.98 15.87 7.30
CA VAL A 89 -8.38 15.98 7.77
C VAL A 89 -8.76 14.80 8.69
N SER A 90 -7.93 14.56 9.72
CA SER A 90 -8.13 13.48 10.71
C SER A 90 -8.15 12.05 10.15
N ASN A 91 -7.64 11.82 8.94
CA ASN A 91 -7.57 10.49 8.35
C ASN A 91 -6.31 10.32 7.48
N MET A 92 -6.17 9.15 6.85
CA MET A 92 -5.19 8.90 5.81
C MET A 92 -5.41 9.80 4.60
N THR A 93 -4.35 9.99 3.81
CA THR A 93 -4.46 10.73 2.54
C THR A 93 -5.37 10.01 1.54
N GLY A 94 -6.02 10.75 0.64
CA GLY A 94 -6.86 10.19 -0.43
C GLY A 94 -6.17 9.10 -1.28
N PRO A 95 -4.91 9.29 -1.73
CA PRO A 95 -4.17 8.24 -2.44
C PRO A 95 -3.97 6.96 -1.61
N MET A 96 -3.72 7.07 -0.30
CA MET A 96 -3.64 5.88 0.57
C MET A 96 -5.00 5.19 0.68
N LYS A 97 -6.07 5.95 0.89
CA LYS A 97 -7.43 5.40 0.97
C LYS A 97 -7.81 4.66 -0.31
N THR A 98 -7.41 5.18 -1.46
CA THR A 98 -7.61 4.55 -2.77
C THR A 98 -6.92 3.18 -2.86
N VAL A 99 -5.70 3.04 -2.34
CA VAL A 99 -5.02 1.74 -2.24
C VAL A 99 -5.78 0.80 -1.28
N VAL A 100 -6.07 1.28 -0.07
CA VAL A 100 -6.73 0.49 0.99
C VAL A 100 -8.10 -0.02 0.54
N ASP A 101 -8.90 0.81 -0.12
CA ASP A 101 -10.24 0.45 -0.63
C ASP A 101 -10.21 -0.62 -1.72
N ARG A 102 -9.03 -0.88 -2.29
CA ARG A 102 -8.81 -1.87 -3.34
C ARG A 102 -8.03 -3.07 -2.87
N ILE A 103 -7.69 -3.16 -1.59
CA ILE A 103 -7.10 -4.36 -1.01
C ILE A 103 -8.16 -5.46 -1.04
N LEU A 104 -7.85 -6.52 -1.78
CA LEU A 104 -8.69 -7.70 -1.86
C LEU A 104 -8.17 -8.68 -0.80
N ILE A 105 -9.03 -9.02 0.17
CA ILE A 105 -8.72 -10.12 1.07
C ILE A 105 -8.98 -11.40 0.27
N PRO A 106 -7.99 -12.30 0.12
CA PRO A 106 -8.23 -13.60 -0.48
C PRO A 106 -9.22 -14.37 0.40
N ILE A 107 -10.26 -14.91 -0.23
CA ILE A 107 -11.13 -15.93 0.37
C ILE A 107 -10.46 -17.28 0.10
#